data_AF-A0AAV0BVP5-F1
#
_entry.id   AF-A0AAV0BVP5-F1
#
_cell.length_a   1.000
_cell.length_b   1.000
_cell.length_c   1.000
_cell.angle_alpha   90.00
_cell.angle_beta   90.00
_cell.angle_gamma   90.00
#
_symmetry.space_group_name_H-M   'P 1'
#
loop_
_entity.id
_entity.type
_entity.pdbx_description
1 polymer ?
#
loop_
_entity_poly.entity_id
_entity_poly.type
_entity_poly.pdbx_seq_one_letter_code
_entity_poly.pdbx_strand_id
1 'polypeptide(L)'
;IRFEHHPSDADRSGISQPGAIVDKVIGDPFLYNFFFQSQASLKGTSCLTRYIVLKDETNHTVDDLQNIANFVSYGFQKATKSIGIATPTYYANLVATGAKKWDMSDDKGKRQNEFYYFKNRINKMNEKVKLISNQM
;
A
#
# COMPACT_ATOMS: atom_id res chain seq x y z
N ILE A 1 13.45 8.03 11.12
CA ILE A 1 14.80 7.46 11.37
C ILE A 1 15.49 7.37 10.02
N ARG A 2 16.75 7.79 9.94
CA ARG A 2 17.58 7.76 8.74
C ARG A 2 18.67 6.72 8.95
N PHE A 3 18.89 5.85 7.97
CA PHE A 3 19.97 4.88 7.99
C PHE A 3 20.99 5.24 6.93
N GLU A 4 22.25 5.23 7.34
CA GLU A 4 23.39 5.37 6.46
C GLU A 4 23.88 3.96 6.12
N HIS A 5 24.17 3.75 4.84
CA HIS A 5 24.51 2.43 4.32
C HIS A 5 26.00 2.38 4.03
N HIS A 6 26.58 1.20 4.21
CA HIS A 6 27.94 0.96 3.78
C HIS A 6 28.01 1.14 2.25
N PRO A 7 29.07 1.74 1.68
CA PRO A 7 29.17 2.02 0.25
C PRO A 7 29.01 0.78 -0.65
N SER A 8 29.27 -0.42 -0.12
CA SER A 8 29.09 -1.70 -0.82
C SER A 8 27.63 -2.09 -1.02
N ASP A 9 26.74 -1.64 -0.14
CA ASP A 9 25.34 -2.07 -0.06
C ASP A 9 24.39 -0.99 -0.62
N ALA A 10 24.98 0.10 -1.11
CA ALA A 10 24.30 1.23 -1.72
C ALA A 10 24.15 1.03 -3.24
N ASP A 11 23.00 1.43 -3.76
CA ASP A 11 22.79 1.64 -5.19
C ASP A 11 23.66 2.81 -5.70
N ARG A 12 23.70 3.02 -7.02
CA ARG A 12 24.42 4.11 -7.70
C ARG A 12 24.10 5.51 -7.16
N SER A 13 22.97 5.66 -6.48
CA SER A 13 22.51 6.88 -5.83
C SER A 13 23.01 7.08 -4.38
N GLY A 14 23.77 6.11 -3.83
CA GLY A 14 24.21 6.12 -2.43
C GLY A 14 23.14 5.69 -1.43
N ILE A 15 22.06 5.06 -1.90
CA ILE A 15 20.90 4.66 -1.09
C ILE A 15 20.83 3.14 -1.00
N SER A 16 20.35 2.58 0.12
CA SER A 16 20.11 1.14 0.26
C SER A 16 19.32 0.57 -0.91
N GLN A 17 19.66 -0.65 -1.28
CA GLN A 17 18.85 -1.45 -2.19
C GLN A 17 17.43 -1.64 -1.61
N PRO A 18 16.38 -1.66 -2.47
CA PRO A 18 15.05 -2.04 -2.04
C PRO A 18 15.06 -3.47 -1.48
N GLY A 19 14.30 -3.70 -0.41
CA GLY A 19 14.30 -4.97 0.33
C GLY A 19 15.01 -4.91 1.68
N ALA A 20 15.73 -3.81 1.98
CA ALA A 20 16.45 -3.67 3.25
C ALA A 20 15.50 -3.61 4.46
N ILE A 21 15.77 -4.45 5.45
CA ILE A 21 15.00 -4.56 6.70
C ILE A 21 15.93 -4.30 7.89
N VAL A 22 15.43 -3.56 8.87
CA VAL A 22 16.11 -3.33 10.14
C VAL A 22 15.16 -3.62 11.30
N ASP A 23 15.47 -4.65 12.07
CA ASP A 23 14.66 -5.17 13.18
C ASP A 23 15.43 -5.20 14.52
N LYS A 24 16.75 -5.44 14.51
CA LYS A 24 17.53 -5.73 15.73
C LYS A 24 17.95 -4.55 16.60
N VAL A 25 18.14 -3.35 16.02
CA VAL A 25 18.89 -2.26 16.71
C VAL A 25 17.99 -1.14 17.22
N ILE A 26 16.84 -0.89 16.57
CA ILE A 26 15.99 0.29 16.84
C ILE A 26 14.54 -0.14 17.16
N GLY A 27 14.40 -1.38 17.63
CA GLY A 27 13.10 -1.97 17.91
C GLY A 27 12.43 -1.44 19.19
N ASP A 28 11.12 -1.61 19.29
CA ASP A 28 10.43 -1.44 20.58
C ASP A 28 10.74 -2.66 21.46
N PRO A 29 11.06 -2.48 22.76
CA PRO A 29 11.44 -3.60 23.63
C PRO A 29 10.27 -4.52 23.99
N PHE A 30 9.02 -4.08 23.83
CA PHE A 30 7.81 -4.83 24.21
C PHE A 30 7.03 -5.34 23.01
N LEU A 31 7.04 -4.59 21.90
CA LEU A 31 6.33 -4.94 20.68
C LEU A 31 7.30 -5.30 19.56
N TYR A 32 6.96 -6.34 18.82
CA TYR A 32 7.70 -6.64 17.61
C TYR A 32 7.44 -5.56 16.56
N ASN A 33 8.50 -4.89 16.13
CA ASN A 33 8.47 -3.92 15.06
C ASN A 33 9.74 -4.00 14.20
N PHE A 34 9.63 -3.52 12.97
CA PHE A 34 10.75 -3.47 12.04
C PHE A 34 10.62 -2.26 11.12
N PHE A 35 11.75 -1.78 10.63
CA PHE A 35 11.82 -0.77 9.58
C PHE A 35 12.13 -1.44 8.26
N PHE A 36 11.42 -1.02 7.22
CA PHE A 36 11.52 -1.66 5.93
C PHE A 36 11.59 -0.64 4.80
N GLN A 37 12.53 -0.85 3.88
CA GLN A 37 12.67 -0.10 2.63
C GLN A 37 12.15 -0.92 1.45
N SER A 38 10.86 -0.82 1.15
CA SER A 38 10.29 -1.54 0.00
C SER A 38 10.68 -0.97 -1.36
N GLN A 39 10.86 0.35 -1.47
CA GLN A 39 11.06 1.04 -2.75
C GLN A 39 12.48 1.59 -2.93
N ALA A 40 12.96 1.57 -4.16
CA ALA A 40 14.15 2.29 -4.55
C ALA A 40 13.85 3.80 -4.52
N SER A 41 14.62 4.56 -3.75
CA SER A 41 14.46 6.01 -3.69
C SER A 41 15.24 6.65 -4.83
N LEU A 42 14.57 7.51 -5.61
CA LEU A 42 15.17 8.10 -6.81
C LEU A 42 16.18 9.20 -6.47
N LYS A 43 15.95 9.95 -5.39
CA LYS A 43 16.80 11.07 -4.97
C LYS A 43 16.68 11.31 -3.48
N GLY A 44 17.80 11.64 -2.83
CA GLY A 44 17.84 12.02 -1.42
C GLY A 44 18.09 10.83 -0.50
N THR A 45 17.41 10.79 0.64
CA THR A 45 17.53 9.72 1.64
C THR A 45 16.36 8.75 1.50
N SER A 46 16.58 7.46 1.74
CA SER A 46 15.47 6.50 1.72
C SER A 46 14.43 6.79 2.79
N CYS A 47 13.16 6.70 2.38
CA CYS A 47 12.04 6.75 3.30
C CYS A 47 11.71 5.33 3.76
N LEU A 48 11.98 5.05 5.03
CA LEU A 48 11.68 3.76 5.65
C LEU A 48 10.31 3.78 6.31
N THR A 49 9.59 2.68 6.16
CA THR A 49 8.30 2.48 6.81
C THR A 49 8.49 1.60 8.03
N ARG A 50 7.99 2.08 9.18
CA ARG A 50 7.94 1.29 10.42
C ARG A 50 6.68 0.44 10.42
N TYR A 51 6.83 -0.86 10.57
CA TYR A 51 5.73 -1.81 10.80
C TYR A 51 5.76 -2.24 12.26
N ILE A 52 4.60 -2.24 12.91
CA ILE A 52 4.44 -2.66 14.30
C ILE A 52 3.38 -3.76 14.31
N VAL A 53 3.73 -4.92 14.84
CA VAL A 53 2.80 -6.04 14.98
C VAL A 53 2.08 -5.88 16.31
N LEU A 54 0.81 -5.49 16.24
CA LEU A 54 -0.03 -5.29 17.42
C LEU A 54 -0.65 -6.60 17.90
N LYS A 55 -0.95 -7.51 16.96
CA LYS A 55 -1.61 -8.78 17.23
C LYS A 55 -1.26 -9.76 16.12
N ASP A 56 -0.85 -10.96 16.49
CA ASP A 56 -0.67 -12.09 15.60
C ASP A 56 -1.44 -13.29 16.18
N GLU A 57 -2.38 -13.83 15.41
CA GLU A 57 -3.17 -15.02 15.76
C GLU A 57 -2.80 -16.24 14.91
N THR A 58 -2.04 -16.02 13.84
CA THR A 58 -1.67 -17.05 12.86
C THR A 58 -0.28 -17.62 13.11
N ASN A 59 0.38 -17.21 14.20
CA ASN A 59 1.69 -17.66 14.65
C ASN A 59 2.74 -17.58 13.52
N HIS A 60 2.80 -16.44 12.83
CA HIS A 60 3.78 -16.24 11.78
C HIS A 60 5.17 -16.02 12.36
N THR A 61 6.19 -16.46 11.62
CA THR A 61 7.55 -16.09 11.98
C THR A 61 7.80 -14.61 11.64
N VAL A 62 8.80 -14.03 12.29
CA VAL A 62 9.30 -12.67 12.01
C VAL A 62 9.60 -12.50 10.53
N ASP A 63 10.27 -13.48 9.92
CA ASP A 63 10.65 -13.48 8.51
C ASP A 63 9.42 -13.56 7.59
N ASP A 64 8.40 -14.34 7.96
CA ASP A 64 7.15 -14.42 7.20
C ASP A 64 6.45 -13.06 7.15
N LEU A 65 6.36 -12.36 8.28
CA LEU A 65 5.71 -11.06 8.36
C LEU A 65 6.46 -10.00 7.54
N GLN A 66 7.79 -10.04 7.55
CA GLN A 66 8.64 -9.18 6.73
C GLN A 66 8.45 -9.48 5.22
N ASN A 67 8.40 -10.75 4.85
CA ASN A 67 8.17 -11.18 3.47
C ASN A 67 6.77 -10.81 2.96
N ILE A 68 5.74 -10.97 3.79
CA ILE A 68 4.37 -10.55 3.46
C ILE A 68 4.32 -9.04 3.26
N ALA A 69 4.93 -8.26 4.16
CA ALA A 69 4.99 -6.81 4.02
C ALA A 69 5.68 -6.40 2.71
N ASN A 70 6.78 -7.06 2.34
CA ASN A 70 7.47 -6.83 1.08
C ASN A 70 6.58 -7.18 -0.12
N PHE A 71 6.01 -8.39 -0.15
CA PHE A 71 5.15 -8.87 -1.23
C PHE A 71 3.96 -7.94 -1.47
N VAL A 72 3.28 -7.51 -0.40
CA VAL A 72 2.13 -6.63 -0.48
C VAL A 72 2.50 -5.26 -1.05
N SER A 73 3.71 -4.75 -0.83
CA SER A 73 4.20 -3.49 -1.43
C SER A 73 4.41 -3.54 -2.95
N TYR A 74 4.47 -4.73 -3.57
CA TYR A 74 4.52 -4.89 -5.03
C TYR A 74 3.13 -4.98 -5.68
N GLY A 75 2.06 -5.15 -4.90
CA GLY A 75 0.69 -5.31 -5.40
C GLY A 75 0.04 -4.04 -5.99
N PHE A 76 0.74 -2.90 -6.03
CA PHE A 76 0.14 -1.63 -6.42
C PHE A 76 -0.02 -1.49 -7.94
N GLN A 77 -1.26 -1.58 -8.42
CA GLN A 77 -1.56 -1.67 -9.85
C GLN A 77 -1.25 -0.41 -10.67
N LYS A 78 -1.10 0.77 -10.04
CA LYS A 78 -0.82 2.02 -10.77
C LYS A 78 0.67 2.25 -11.05
N ALA A 79 1.56 1.47 -10.43
CA ALA A 79 3.00 1.57 -10.65
C ALA A 79 3.59 0.19 -10.94
N THR A 80 4.59 0.15 -11.80
CA THR A 80 5.36 -1.08 -12.08
C THR A 80 6.52 -1.27 -11.09
N LYS A 81 6.55 -0.48 -10.02
CA LYS A 81 7.58 -0.46 -8.98
C LYS A 81 6.93 -0.68 -7.63
N SER A 82 7.68 -1.26 -6.69
CA SER A 82 7.26 -1.31 -5.29
C SER A 82 7.02 0.10 -4.74
N ILE A 83 6.03 0.20 -3.88
CA ILE A 83 5.70 1.43 -3.15
C ILE A 83 6.22 1.35 -1.72
N GLY A 84 6.55 2.50 -1.13
CA GLY A 84 7.13 2.64 0.22
C GLY A 84 6.31 2.04 1.37
N ILE A 85 5.02 1.80 1.18
CA ILE A 85 4.08 1.30 2.21
C ILE A 85 3.32 0.08 1.68
N ALA A 86 2.57 -0.61 2.55
CA ALA A 86 1.67 -1.67 2.11
C ALA A 86 0.59 -1.13 1.14
N THR A 87 0.38 -1.82 0.02
CA THR A 87 -0.61 -1.46 -1.01
C THR A 87 -2.03 -1.19 -0.46
N PRO A 88 -2.59 -2.02 0.44
CA PRO A 88 -3.90 -1.75 1.04
C PRO A 88 -3.97 -0.40 1.75
N THR A 89 -2.93 -0.03 2.51
CA THR A 89 -2.83 1.25 3.21
C THR A 89 -2.83 2.41 2.23
N TYR A 90 -2.12 2.27 1.11
CA TYR A 90 -2.13 3.27 0.05
C TYR A 90 -3.52 3.43 -0.59
N TYR A 91 -4.21 2.33 -0.87
CA TYR A 91 -5.58 2.38 -1.40
C TYR A 91 -6.57 3.01 -0.41
N ALA A 92 -6.47 2.68 0.88
CA ALA A 92 -7.29 3.30 1.91
C ALA A 92 -7.11 4.82 1.92
N ASN A 93 -5.88 5.31 1.80
CA ASN A 93 -5.60 6.74 1.72
C ASN A 93 -6.18 7.40 0.45
N LEU A 94 -6.11 6.71 -0.70
CA LEU A 94 -6.74 7.19 -1.93
C LEU A 94 -8.26 7.30 -1.80
N VAL A 95 -8.90 6.31 -1.18
CA VAL A 95 -10.35 6.32 -0.93
C VAL A 95 -10.73 7.42 0.05
N ALA A 96 -9.99 7.59 1.15
CA ALA A 96 -10.23 8.65 2.13
C ALA A 96 -10.06 10.04 1.52
N THR A 97 -9.01 10.24 0.71
CA THR A 97 -8.80 11.49 -0.04
C THR A 97 -9.92 11.72 -1.05
N GLY A 98 -10.38 10.67 -1.72
CA GLY A 98 -11.56 10.68 -2.57
C GLY A 98 -12.77 11.18 -1.78
N ALA A 99 -13.17 10.46 -0.73
CA ALA A 99 -14.32 10.80 0.11
C ALA A 99 -14.27 12.25 0.63
N LYS A 100 -13.10 12.74 1.06
CA LYS A 100 -12.93 14.14 1.47
C LYS A 100 -13.23 15.13 0.35
N LYS A 101 -12.79 14.86 -0.89
CA LYS A 101 -13.10 15.71 -2.05
C LYS A 101 -14.60 15.69 -2.37
N TRP A 102 -15.23 14.53 -2.22
CA TRP A 102 -16.68 14.39 -2.40
C TRP A 102 -17.46 15.20 -1.37
N ASP A 103 -17.02 15.18 -0.11
CA ASP A 103 -17.67 15.91 0.98
C ASP A 103 -17.52 17.43 0.85
N MET A 104 -16.30 17.92 0.55
CA MET A 104 -16.03 19.36 0.36
C MET A 104 -16.58 19.94 -0.95
N SER A 105 -17.10 19.11 -1.85
CA SER A 105 -17.76 19.60 -3.06
C SER A 105 -19.19 20.05 -2.71
N ASP A 106 -19.37 21.35 -2.52
CA ASP A 106 -20.65 22.01 -2.18
C ASP A 106 -21.70 21.98 -3.33
N ASP A 107 -21.67 20.93 -4.15
CA ASP A 107 -22.51 20.75 -5.32
C ASP A 107 -23.41 19.53 -5.14
N LYS A 108 -24.45 19.68 -4.29
CA LYS A 108 -25.44 18.60 -3.98
C LYS A 108 -26.07 18.01 -5.26
N GLY A 109 -26.18 18.81 -6.33
CA GLY A 109 -26.76 18.39 -7.62
C GLY A 109 -25.88 17.44 -8.43
N LYS A 110 -24.54 17.56 -8.38
CA LYS A 110 -23.63 16.63 -9.09
C LYS A 110 -23.48 15.29 -8.38
N ARG A 111 -23.55 15.28 -7.04
CA ARG A 111 -23.44 14.06 -6.21
C ARG A 111 -24.50 13.01 -6.55
N GLN A 112 -25.74 13.46 -6.77
CA GLN A 112 -26.85 12.58 -7.13
C GLN A 112 -26.72 12.02 -8.55
N ASN A 113 -26.16 12.83 -9.47
CA ASN A 113 -25.90 12.41 -10.84
C ASN A 113 -24.76 11.39 -10.93
N GLU A 114 -23.63 11.56 -10.23
CA GLU A 114 -22.54 10.58 -10.28
C GLU A 114 -22.90 9.24 -9.62
N PHE A 115 -23.58 9.25 -8.47
CA PHE A 115 -24.10 8.01 -7.87
C PHE A 115 -25.11 7.32 -8.79
N TYR A 116 -25.97 8.09 -9.48
CA TYR A 116 -26.89 7.57 -10.49
C TYR A 116 -26.14 6.93 -11.67
N TYR A 117 -25.10 7.57 -12.19
CA TYR A 117 -24.24 7.03 -13.26
C TYR A 117 -23.55 5.73 -12.83
N PHE A 118 -23.00 5.68 -11.61
CA PHE A 118 -22.34 4.49 -11.08
C PHE A 118 -23.32 3.34 -10.87
N LYS A 119 -24.48 3.62 -10.25
CA LYS A 119 -25.54 2.63 -10.02
C LYS A 119 -26.08 2.06 -11.33
N ASN A 120 -26.31 2.90 -12.34
CA ASN A 120 -26.74 2.45 -13.67
C ASN A 120 -25.66 1.61 -14.37
N ARG A 121 -24.39 1.95 -14.22
CA ARG A 121 -23.29 1.17 -14.79
C ARG A 121 -23.15 -0.20 -14.13
N ILE A 122 -23.31 -0.30 -12.81
CA ILE A 122 -23.36 -1.58 -12.10
C ILE A 122 -24.56 -2.42 -12.55
N ASN A 123 -25.74 -1.83 -12.62
CA ASN A 123 -26.93 -2.55 -13.07
C ASN A 123 -26.77 -3.09 -14.50
N LYS A 124 -26.19 -2.30 -15.39
CA LYS A 124 -25.92 -2.71 -16.78
C LYS A 124 -24.88 -3.82 -16.89
N MET A 125 -23.88 -3.84 -16.01
CA MET A 125 -22.93 -4.95 -15.93
C MET A 125 -23.62 -6.22 -15.39
N ASN A 126 -24.44 -6.10 -14.35
CA ASN A 126 -25.18 -7.23 -13.78
C ASN A 126 -26.17 -7.84 -14.77
N GLU A 127 -26.85 -7.03 -15.59
CA GLU A 127 -27.70 -7.55 -16.67
C GLU A 127 -26.90 -8.27 -17.74
N LYS A 128 -25.73 -7.74 -18.15
CA LYS A 128 -24.84 -8.43 -19.09
C LYS A 128 -24.36 -9.77 -18.54
N VAL A 129 -24.01 -9.84 -17.25
CA VAL A 129 -23.62 -11.09 -16.59
C VAL A 129 -24.77 -12.10 -16.57
N LYS A 130 -26.00 -11.65 -16.28
CA LYS A 130 -27.20 -12.51 -16.33
C LYS A 130 -27.52 -13.02 -17.74
N LEU A 131 -27.30 -12.20 -18.77
CA LEU A 131 -27.49 -12.62 -20.16
C LEU A 131 -26.46 -13.69 -20.56
N ILE A 132 -25.22 -13.56 -20.11
CA ILE A 132 -24.16 -14.55 -20.35
C ILE A 132 -24.48 -15.86 -19.60
N SER A 133 -25.02 -15.80 -18.38
CA SER A 133 -25.37 -17.01 -17.62
C SER A 133 -26.59 -17.75 -18.16
N ASN A 134 -27.48 -17.08 -18.91
CA ASN A 134 -28.67 -17.67 -19.52
C ASN A 134 -28.42 -18.21 -20.95
N GLN A 135 -27.22 -18.02 -21.50
CA GLN A 135 -26.81 -18.57 -22.80
C GLN A 135 -25.91 -19.81 -22.68
N MET A 136 -25.57 -20.24 -21.45
CA MET A 136 -25.00 -21.55 -21.12
C MET A 136 -26.10 -22.48 -20.61
#